data_AF-A0A1D2U1Y9-F1
#
_entry.id   AF-A0A1D2U1Y9-F1
#
_cell.length_a   1.000
_cell.length_b   1.000
_cell.length_c   1.000
_cell.angle_alpha   90.00
_cell.angle_beta   90.00
_cell.angle_gamma   90.00
#
_symmetry.space_group_name_H-M   'P 1'
#
loop_
_entity.id
_entity.type
_entity.pdbx_description
1 polymer ?
#
loop_
_entity_poly.entity_id
_entity_poly.type
_entity_poly.pdbx_seq_one_letter_code
_entity_poly.pdbx_strand_id
1 'polypeptide(L)'
;MILSFGLAKAPALAKTKTVTRRDWSDKYASQFRPGTIHSAWTAAPYARGKFIGKIEIISIQREALVNLSKSREYAREELRKEGGLWTLPEFLKLFEELRFGHPFRVEFKWL
;
A
#
# COMPACT_ATOMS: atom_id res chain seq x y z
N MET A 1 4.75 12.54 6.54
CA MET A 1 3.50 12.42 5.76
C MET A 1 2.56 11.44 6.45
N ILE A 2 1.34 11.29 5.96
CA ILE A 2 0.41 10.27 6.43
C ILE A 2 0.26 9.17 5.39
N LEU A 3 0.02 7.95 5.85
CA LEU A 3 -0.39 6.83 5.01
C LEU A 3 -1.67 6.21 5.58
N SER A 4 -2.76 6.28 4.82
CA SER A 4 -4.08 5.84 5.25
C SER A 4 -4.49 4.52 4.58
N PHE A 5 -4.97 3.54 5.35
CA PHE A 5 -5.17 2.19 4.82
C PHE A 5 -6.58 1.88 4.34
N GLY A 6 -7.59 2.69 4.66
CA GLY A 6 -8.93 2.67 4.08
C GLY A 6 -9.54 1.27 4.01
N LEU A 7 -9.63 0.71 2.79
CA LEU A 7 -10.14 -0.62 2.51
C LEU A 7 -9.36 -1.73 3.26
N ALA A 8 -8.06 -1.53 3.51
CA ALA A 8 -7.20 -2.45 4.25
C ALA A 8 -7.02 -2.07 5.74
N LYS A 9 -8.01 -1.40 6.35
CA LYS A 9 -7.92 -0.97 7.76
C LYS A 9 -7.72 -2.13 8.75
N ALA A 10 -8.37 -3.28 8.53
CA ALA A 10 -8.30 -4.42 9.44
C ALA A 10 -6.89 -5.01 9.54
N PRO A 11 -6.22 -5.38 8.43
CA PRO A 11 -4.84 -5.88 8.49
C PRO A 11 -3.83 -4.79 8.87
N ALA A 12 -4.13 -3.51 8.65
CA ALA A 12 -3.30 -2.41 9.16
C ALA A 12 -3.40 -2.26 10.68
N LEU A 13 -4.60 -2.37 11.26
CA LEU A 13 -4.80 -2.39 12.72
C LEU A 13 -4.11 -3.59 13.38
N ALA A 14 -4.14 -4.75 12.71
CA ALA A 14 -3.43 -5.95 13.15
C ALA A 14 -1.91 -5.90 12.90
N LYS A 15 -1.40 -4.83 12.28
CA LYS A 15 0.01 -4.67 11.87
C LYS A 15 0.55 -5.81 10.98
N THR A 16 -0.32 -6.52 10.25
CA THR A 16 0.06 -7.63 9.36
C THR A 16 0.31 -7.19 7.92
N LYS A 17 -0.27 -6.06 7.51
CA LYS A 17 0.01 -5.43 6.20
C LYS A 17 1.38 -4.76 6.21
N THR A 18 2.22 -5.06 5.22
CA THR A 18 3.59 -4.51 5.08
C THR A 18 3.88 -3.93 3.69
N VAL A 19 2.96 -4.11 2.74
CA VAL A 19 3.01 -3.49 1.42
C VAL A 19 1.71 -2.75 1.16
N THR A 20 1.78 -1.64 0.44
CA THR A 20 0.63 -0.96 -0.13
C THR A 20 0.92 -0.48 -1.54
N ARG A 21 -0.02 -0.68 -2.45
CA ARG A 21 -0.01 -0.05 -3.78
C ARG A 21 -0.82 1.24 -3.80
N ARG A 22 -0.29 2.28 -4.46
CA ARG A 22 -0.90 3.62 -4.51
C ARG A 22 -0.82 4.24 -5.89
N ASP A 23 -1.96 4.75 -6.34
CA ASP A 23 -2.06 5.61 -7.51
C ASP A 23 -1.68 7.05 -7.15
N TRP A 24 -0.37 7.33 -7.17
CA TRP A 24 0.19 8.63 -6.82
C TRP A 24 0.97 9.23 -7.99
N SER A 25 0.99 10.56 -8.05
CA SER A 25 1.95 11.28 -8.89
C SER A 25 3.37 11.10 -8.35
N ASP A 26 4.37 11.22 -9.22
CA ASP A 26 5.77 11.12 -8.81
C ASP A 26 6.15 12.15 -7.74
N LYS A 27 5.59 13.36 -7.86
CA LYS A 27 5.77 14.45 -6.88
C LYS A 27 5.26 14.09 -5.48
N TYR A 28 4.16 13.36 -5.38
CA TYR A 28 3.64 12.93 -4.09
C TYR A 28 4.45 11.73 -3.56
N ALA A 29 4.76 10.77 -4.43
CA ALA A 29 5.58 9.60 -4.09
C ALA A 29 6.98 9.97 -3.59
N SER A 30 7.60 11.03 -4.11
CA SER A 30 8.94 11.48 -3.71
C SER A 30 9.06 11.92 -2.24
N GLN A 31 7.93 12.06 -1.54
CA GLN A 31 7.86 12.36 -0.11
C GLN A 31 8.03 11.11 0.78
N PHE A 32 7.94 9.92 0.19
CA PHE A 32 8.10 8.63 0.87
C PHE A 32 9.42 8.03 0.41
N ARG A 33 10.49 8.22 1.20
CA ARG A 33 11.83 7.70 0.88
C ARG A 33 12.20 6.58 1.85
N PRO A 34 13.01 5.58 1.44
CA PRO A 34 13.53 4.59 2.36
C PRO A 34 14.13 5.23 3.63
N GLY A 35 13.83 4.65 4.80
CA GLY A 35 14.24 5.15 6.12
C GLY A 35 13.37 6.28 6.70
N THR A 36 12.44 6.86 5.92
CA THR A 36 11.55 7.91 6.44
C THR A 36 10.39 7.32 7.25
N ILE A 37 10.03 7.98 8.35
CA ILE A 37 8.96 7.56 9.25
C ILE A 37 7.69 8.37 8.96
N HIS A 38 6.56 7.68 8.84
CA HIS A 38 5.26 8.28 8.56
C HIS A 38 4.19 7.79 9.52
N SER A 39 3.17 8.63 9.73
CA SER A 39 2.03 8.26 10.56
C SER A 39 1.06 7.39 9.76
N ALA A 40 0.69 6.25 10.33
CA ALA A 40 -0.32 5.35 9.78
C ALA A 40 -1.71 5.69 10.33
N TRP A 41 -2.71 5.68 9.45
CA TRP A 41 -4.10 5.98 9.81
C TRP A 41 -5.10 4.99 9.20
N THR A 42 -6.28 4.82 9.82
CA THR A 42 -7.37 4.01 9.23
C THR A 42 -7.97 4.65 7.97
N ALA A 43 -8.03 5.98 7.93
CA ALA A 43 -8.47 6.79 6.79
C ALA A 43 -7.73 8.14 6.86
N ALA A 44 -7.94 9.04 5.90
CA ALA A 44 -7.40 10.39 6.02
C ALA A 44 -8.00 11.11 7.26
N PRO A 45 -7.24 11.97 7.98
CA PRO A 45 -7.71 12.66 9.19
C PRO A 45 -9.01 13.44 8.97
N TYR A 46 -9.14 14.15 7.84
CA TYR A 46 -10.35 14.89 7.48
C TYR A 46 -11.57 14.00 7.23
N ALA A 47 -11.35 12.70 6.98
CA ALA A 47 -12.39 11.68 6.82
C ALA A 47 -12.61 10.88 8.12
N ARG A 48 -12.36 11.48 9.29
CA ARG A 48 -12.48 10.86 10.62
C ARG A 48 -11.61 9.61 10.80
N GLY A 49 -10.47 9.56 10.10
CA GLY A 49 -9.47 8.52 10.30
C GLY A 49 -8.92 8.51 11.72
N LYS A 50 -8.58 7.34 12.24
CA LYS A 50 -7.91 7.16 13.53
C LYS A 50 -6.43 6.88 13.30
N PHE A 51 -5.58 7.46 14.14
CA PHE A 51 -4.17 7.11 14.18
C PHE A 51 -4.01 5.66 14.64
N ILE A 52 -3.16 4.89 13.95
CA ILE A 52 -2.94 3.45 14.24
C ILE A 52 -1.48 3.09 14.49
N GLY A 53 -0.54 4.03 14.32
CA GLY A 53 0.87 3.81 14.61
C GLY A 53 1.79 4.59 13.68
N LYS A 54 3.07 4.23 13.71
CA LYS A 54 4.09 4.74 12.79
C LYS A 54 4.64 3.61 11.95
N ILE A 55 5.04 3.95 10.73
CA ILE A 55 5.70 3.02 9.79
C ILE A 55 6.99 3.65 9.28
N GLU A 56 7.99 2.82 9.02
CA GLU A 56 9.21 3.20 8.32
C GLU A 56 9.18 2.62 6.91
N ILE A 57 9.43 3.47 5.91
CA ILE A 57 9.48 3.03 4.50
C ILE A 57 10.74 2.20 4.28
N ILE A 58 10.58 1.01 3.73
CA ILE A 58 11.68 0.12 3.33
C ILE A 58 12.02 0.37 1.87
N SER A 59 11.01 0.35 1.00
CA SER A 59 11.20 0.59 -0.43
C SER A 59 9.97 1.24 -1.05
N ILE A 60 10.19 1.98 -2.14
CA ILE A 60 9.14 2.53 -2.99
C ILE A 60 9.58 2.40 -4.43
N GLN A 61 8.73 1.82 -5.27
CA GLN A 61 9.00 1.71 -6.71
C GLN A 61 7.70 1.70 -7.49
N ARG A 62 7.75 2.23 -8.71
CA ARG A 62 6.65 2.11 -9.65
C ARG A 62 6.64 0.68 -10.19
N GLU A 63 5.51 -0.01 -10.07
CA GLU A 63 5.43 -1.44 -10.39
C GLU A 63 4.19 -1.75 -11.21
N ALA A 64 4.40 -2.34 -12.38
CA ALA A 64 3.31 -2.72 -13.26
C ALA A 64 2.51 -3.89 -12.67
N LEU A 65 1.19 -3.74 -12.60
CA LEU A 65 0.29 -4.77 -12.05
C LEU A 65 0.36 -6.10 -12.80
N VAL A 66 0.72 -6.08 -14.09
CA VAL A 66 0.97 -7.29 -14.89
C VAL A 66 2.02 -8.21 -14.25
N ASN A 67 2.93 -7.67 -13.43
CA ASN A 67 3.91 -8.47 -12.71
C ASN A 67 3.26 -9.44 -11.71
N LEU A 68 2.11 -9.08 -11.13
CA LEU A 68 1.36 -9.98 -10.25
C LEU A 68 0.79 -11.18 -11.04
N SER A 69 0.60 -11.07 -12.35
CA SER A 69 0.11 -12.18 -13.18
C SER A 69 1.23 -13.09 -13.70
N LYS A 70 2.51 -12.70 -13.56
CA LYS A 70 3.66 -13.45 -14.09
C LYS A 70 4.03 -14.68 -13.25
N SER A 71 3.81 -14.62 -11.94
CA SER A 71 4.08 -15.74 -11.02
C SER A 71 3.00 -15.80 -9.95
N ARG A 72 2.45 -17.00 -9.77
CA ARG A 72 1.41 -17.26 -8.77
C ARG A 72 1.96 -17.11 -7.36
N GLU A 73 3.21 -17.52 -7.14
CA GLU A 73 3.92 -17.46 -5.87
C GLU A 73 4.13 -16.00 -5.48
N TYR A 74 4.63 -15.19 -6.42
CA TYR A 74 4.80 -13.75 -6.23
C TYR A 74 3.47 -13.05 -5.93
N ALA A 75 2.42 -13.35 -6.70
CA ALA A 75 1.09 -12.79 -6.48
C ALA A 75 0.56 -13.10 -5.07
N ARG A 76 0.69 -14.36 -4.64
CA ARG A 76 0.25 -14.81 -3.33
C ARG A 76 1.01 -14.11 -2.21
N GLU A 77 2.32 -13.97 -2.34
CA GLU A 77 3.14 -13.26 -1.36
C GLU A 77 2.74 -11.78 -1.27
N GLU A 78 2.57 -11.12 -2.41
CA GLU A 78 2.22 -9.70 -2.46
C GLU A 78 0.82 -9.42 -1.92
N LEU A 79 -0.17 -10.27 -2.25
CA LEU A 79 -1.51 -10.17 -1.67
C LEU A 79 -1.49 -10.38 -0.15
N ARG A 80 -0.66 -11.31 0.35
CA ARG A 80 -0.45 -11.50 1.79
C ARG A 80 0.15 -10.24 2.43
N LYS A 81 1.18 -9.64 1.83
CA LYS A 81 1.80 -8.39 2.31
C LYS A 81 0.85 -7.19 2.20
N GLU A 82 -0.07 -7.19 1.24
CA GLU A 82 -1.16 -6.21 1.12
C GLU A 82 -2.25 -6.39 2.20
N GLY A 83 -2.18 -7.44 3.00
CA GLY A 83 -3.09 -7.71 4.12
C GLY A 83 -4.06 -8.88 3.88
N GLY A 84 -3.95 -9.58 2.74
CA GLY A 84 -4.64 -10.85 2.50
C GLY A 84 -6.15 -10.76 2.35
N LEU A 85 -6.69 -9.58 1.99
CA LEU A 85 -8.13 -9.35 1.91
C LEU A 85 -8.78 -9.74 0.58
N TRP A 86 -7.97 -9.89 -0.48
CA TRP A 86 -8.47 -10.03 -1.85
C TRP A 86 -7.82 -11.21 -2.54
N THR A 87 -8.59 -11.83 -3.44
CA THR A 87 -8.04 -12.64 -4.52
C THR A 87 -7.30 -11.75 -5.54
N LEU A 88 -6.47 -12.35 -6.40
CA LEU A 88 -5.76 -11.58 -7.42
C LEU A 88 -6.72 -10.80 -8.34
N PRO A 89 -7.80 -11.39 -8.90
CA PRO A 89 -8.74 -10.64 -9.74
C PRO A 89 -9.42 -9.47 -9.01
N GLU A 90 -9.86 -9.67 -7.76
CA GLU A 90 -10.47 -8.60 -6.96
C GLU A 90 -9.47 -7.47 -6.67
N PHE A 91 -8.21 -7.82 -6.39
CA PHE A 91 -7.17 -6.85 -6.15
C PHE A 91 -6.88 -6.01 -7.41
N LEU A 92 -6.81 -6.63 -8.58
CA LEU A 92 -6.60 -5.93 -9.85
C LEU A 92 -7.75 -4.96 -10.17
N LYS A 93 -8.99 -5.32 -9.84
CA LYS A 93 -10.16 -4.44 -10.00
C LYS A 93 -10.04 -3.11 -9.25
N LEU A 94 -9.32 -3.08 -8.12
CA LEU A 94 -9.08 -1.84 -7.37
C LEU A 94 -8.27 -0.79 -8.13
N PHE A 95 -7.65 -1.20 -9.25
CA PHE A 95 -6.72 -0.39 -10.03
C PHE A 95 -7.11 -0.34 -11.53
N GLU A 96 -8.36 -0.63 -11.88
CA GLU A 96 -8.85 -0.47 -13.27
C GLU A 96 -8.82 0.99 -13.73
N GLU A 97 -8.97 1.94 -12.79
CA GLU A 97 -9.03 3.39 -13.07
C GLU A 97 -7.80 4.14 -12.53
N LEU A 98 -6.60 3.61 -12.80
CA LEU A 98 -5.34 4.28 -12.45
C LEU A 98 -5.16 5.59 -13.22
N ARG A 99 -4.92 6.68 -12.49
CA ARG A 99 -4.74 8.03 -13.04
C ARG A 99 -3.30 8.34 -13.41
N PHE A 100 -2.35 7.78 -12.68
CA PHE A 100 -0.93 8.10 -12.84
C PHE A 100 -0.13 6.96 -13.48
N GLY A 101 -0.78 6.05 -14.21
CA GLY A 101 -0.15 4.86 -14.77
C GLY A 101 0.06 3.77 -13.71
N HIS A 102 1.17 3.04 -13.74
CA HIS A 102 1.42 1.96 -12.79
C HIS A 102 1.48 2.47 -11.33
N PRO A 103 0.88 1.77 -10.35
CA PRO A 103 0.92 2.23 -8.98
C PRO A 103 2.33 2.14 -8.39
N PHE A 104 2.58 2.94 -7.37
CA PHE A 104 3.74 2.76 -6.50
C PHE A 104 3.49 1.61 -5.55
N ARG A 105 4.35 0.59 -5.59
CA ARG A 105 4.49 -0.41 -4.53
C ARG A 105 5.34 0.20 -3.43
N VAL A 106 4.74 0.38 -2.25
CA VAL A 106 5.40 0.92 -1.05
C VAL A 106 5.49 -0.19 -0.01
N GLU A 107 6.71 -0.60 0.31
CA GLU A 107 6.99 -1.55 1.37
C GLU A 107 7.44 -0.83 2.63
N PHE A 108 6.97 -1.30 3.78
CA PHE A 108 7.21 -0.66 5.07
C PHE A 108 7.23 -1.68 6.20
N LYS A 109 7.82 -1.28 7.34
CA LYS A 109 7.70 -2.00 8.62
C LYS A 109 6.97 -1.14 9.64
N TRP A 110 6.25 -1.80 10.53
CA TRP A 110 5.62 -1.17 11.68
C TRP A 110 6.64 -0.85 12.77
N LEU A 111 6.42 0.27 13.45
CA LEU A 111 7.11 0.66 14.68
C LEU A 111 6.22 0.41 15.92
#